data_AF-A0A6M2AZF8-F1
#
_entry.id   AF-A0A6M2AZF8-F1
#
_cell.length_a   1.000
_cell.length_b   1.000
_cell.length_c   1.000
_cell.angle_alpha   90.00
_cell.angle_beta   90.00
_cell.angle_gamma   90.00
#
_symmetry.space_group_name_H-M   'P 1'
#
loop_
_entity.id
_entity.type
_entity.pdbx_description
1 polymer ?
#
loop_
_entity_poly.entity_id
_entity_poly.type
_entity_poly.pdbx_seq_one_letter_code
_entity_poly.pdbx_strand_id
1 'polypeptide(L)'
;VNLGPEINTEGRESFPFVSDKNNLYFSSDGRSGLGGYDVFVSSIDEEGKLGSPTNLGAPTNSAKDDFGFIIDEESRIGYLSSNRDGDRGSVDDNIYLVRESCTILIEGTV
;
A
#
# COMPACT_ATOMS: atom_id res chain seq x y z
N VAL A 1 13.51 -17.24 2.22
CA VAL A 1 12.32 -18.03 1.82
C VAL A 1 11.54 -17.21 0.81
N ASN A 2 11.02 -17.81 -0.26
CA ASN A 2 10.08 -17.17 -1.18
C ASN A 2 8.67 -17.23 -0.57
N LEU A 3 7.90 -16.14 -0.61
CA LEU A 3 6.58 -16.01 0.05
C LEU A 3 5.41 -16.61 -0.75
N GLY A 4 5.69 -17.31 -1.85
CA GLY A 4 4.71 -17.96 -2.70
C GLY A 4 4.10 -17.05 -3.77
N PRO A 5 3.29 -17.61 -4.68
CA PRO A 5 2.72 -16.92 -5.84
C PRO A 5 1.62 -15.92 -5.46
N GLU A 6 1.02 -16.08 -4.27
CA GLU A 6 0.04 -15.11 -3.75
C GLU A 6 0.68 -13.76 -3.42
N ILE A 7 2.00 -13.71 -3.23
CA ILE A 7 2.77 -12.48 -2.97
C ILE A 7 3.65 -12.15 -4.17
N ASN A 8 4.53 -13.08 -4.56
CA ASN A 8 5.52 -12.88 -5.62
C ASN A 8 4.89 -13.15 -6.98
N THR A 9 4.72 -12.11 -7.78
CA THR A 9 4.14 -12.21 -9.12
C THR A 9 5.25 -12.28 -10.18
N GLU A 10 4.87 -12.20 -11.47
CA GLU A 10 5.84 -12.00 -12.56
C GLU A 10 6.36 -10.56 -12.64
N GLY A 11 5.70 -9.62 -11.96
CA GLY A 11 6.13 -8.24 -11.83
C GLY A 11 7.14 -8.04 -10.71
N ARG A 12 7.24 -6.81 -10.24
CA ARG A 12 8.15 -6.38 -9.18
C ARG A 12 7.35 -6.18 -7.91
N GLU A 13 7.64 -6.99 -6.88
CA GLU A 13 7.27 -6.70 -5.50
C GLU A 13 8.45 -6.05 -4.79
N SER A 14 8.25 -4.86 -4.22
CA SER A 14 9.33 -4.07 -3.63
C SER A 14 8.87 -3.29 -2.40
N PHE A 15 9.85 -2.77 -1.67
CA PHE A 15 9.62 -1.93 -0.47
C PHE A 15 8.75 -2.59 0.62
N PRO A 16 9.08 -3.82 1.06
CA PRO A 16 8.31 -4.48 2.09
C PRO A 16 8.44 -3.76 3.44
N PHE A 17 7.33 -3.62 4.15
CA PHE A 17 7.22 -3.10 5.50
C PHE A 17 6.24 -3.96 6.29
N VAL A 18 6.61 -4.39 7.50
CA VAL A 18 5.69 -5.09 8.41
C VAL A 18 5.36 -4.14 9.55
N SER A 19 4.07 -3.90 9.76
CA SER A 19 3.58 -3.07 10.85
C SER A 19 3.46 -3.84 12.18
N ASP A 20 3.27 -3.10 13.26
CA ASP A 20 3.07 -3.66 14.60
C ASP A 20 1.78 -4.48 14.75
N LYS A 21 0.83 -4.37 13.82
CA LYS A 21 -0.39 -5.21 13.78
C LYS A 21 -0.28 -6.40 12.82
N ASN A 22 0.93 -6.83 12.48
CA ASN A 22 1.19 -7.98 11.60
C ASN A 22 0.60 -7.82 10.19
N ASN A 23 0.67 -6.61 9.62
CA ASN A 23 0.34 -6.39 8.22
C ASN A 23 1.61 -6.18 7.40
N LEU A 24 1.78 -6.97 6.35
CA LEU A 24 2.82 -6.79 5.33
C LEU A 24 2.32 -5.81 4.27
N TYR A 25 2.91 -4.63 4.24
CA TYR A 25 2.77 -3.65 3.19
C TYR A 25 3.90 -3.82 2.17
N PHE A 26 3.60 -3.68 0.89
CA PHE A 26 4.58 -3.72 -0.19
C PHE A 26 4.01 -3.02 -1.43
N SER A 27 4.88 -2.58 -2.34
CA SER A 27 4.45 -2.08 -3.64
C SER A 27 4.60 -3.13 -4.73
N SER A 28 3.65 -3.19 -5.65
CA SER A 28 3.67 -4.09 -6.79
C SER A 28 3.23 -3.40 -8.08
N ASP A 29 3.90 -3.74 -9.19
CA ASP A 29 3.46 -3.43 -10.56
C ASP A 29 2.97 -4.69 -11.32
N GLY A 30 2.93 -5.84 -10.65
CA GLY A 30 2.49 -7.12 -11.21
C GLY A 30 1.03 -7.47 -10.89
N ARG A 31 0.27 -6.52 -10.34
CA ARG A 31 -1.13 -6.69 -9.92
C ARG A 31 -1.99 -5.59 -10.51
N SER A 32 -3.28 -5.85 -10.66
CA SER A 32 -4.22 -4.79 -11.00
C SER A 32 -4.27 -3.74 -9.89
N GLY A 33 -4.03 -2.49 -10.25
CA GLY A 33 -4.02 -1.34 -9.36
C GLY A 33 -4.42 -0.07 -10.10
N LEU A 34 -4.04 1.09 -9.56
CA LEU A 34 -4.38 2.40 -10.11
C LEU A 34 -3.30 2.95 -11.05
N GLY A 35 -2.04 2.56 -10.85
CA GLY A 35 -0.88 3.18 -11.49
C GLY A 35 0.18 2.18 -11.95
N GLY A 36 1.44 2.59 -11.82
CA GLY A 36 2.61 1.77 -12.13
C GLY A 36 2.94 0.86 -10.96
N TYR A 37 3.59 1.42 -9.93
CA TYR A 37 3.62 0.80 -8.61
C TYR A 37 2.40 1.21 -7.77
N ASP A 38 1.75 0.23 -7.18
CA ASP A 38 0.68 0.43 -6.21
C ASP A 38 1.03 -0.23 -4.88
N VAL A 39 0.64 0.37 -3.76
CA VAL A 39 0.77 -0.20 -2.42
C VAL A 39 -0.34 -1.21 -2.15
N PHE A 40 0.07 -2.40 -1.73
CA PHE A 40 -0.78 -3.50 -1.28
C PHE A 40 -0.50 -3.82 0.19
N VAL A 41 -1.49 -4.39 0.86
CA VAL A 41 -1.40 -4.91 2.22
C VAL A 41 -1.85 -6.37 2.28
N SER A 42 -1.16 -7.18 3.08
CA SER A 42 -1.54 -8.55 3.40
C SER A 42 -1.39 -8.79 4.90
N SER A 43 -2.43 -9.31 5.55
CA SER A 43 -2.33 -9.74 6.95
C SER A 43 -1.42 -10.95 7.09
N ILE A 44 -0.72 -11.03 8.21
CA ILE A 44 0.08 -12.18 8.64
C ILE A 44 -0.61 -12.79 9.86
N ASP A 45 -0.91 -14.09 9.81
CA ASP A 45 -1.47 -14.82 10.96
C ASP A 45 -0.40 -15.21 12.00
N GLU A 46 -0.82 -15.82 13.11
CA GLU A 46 0.07 -16.21 14.21
C GLU A 46 1.12 -17.26 13.78
N GLU A 47 0.81 -18.04 12.75
CA GLU A 47 1.71 -19.01 12.13
C GLU A 47 2.64 -18.41 11.07
N GLY A 48 2.54 -17.10 10.80
CA GLY A 48 3.36 -16.40 9.82
C GLY A 48 2.89 -16.57 8.38
N LYS A 49 1.68 -17.10 8.15
CA LYS A 49 1.08 -17.25 6.82
C LYS A 49 0.39 -15.95 6.41
N LEU A 50 0.56 -15.62 5.14
CA LEU A 50 0.03 -14.41 4.53
C LEU A 50 -1.39 -14.64 3.99
N GLY A 51 -2.25 -13.65 4.19
CA GLY A 51 -3.53 -13.51 3.51
C GLY A 51 -3.38 -13.12 2.04
N SER A 52 -4.51 -12.93 1.37
CA SER A 52 -4.52 -12.40 -0.01
C SER A 52 -4.24 -10.89 0.00
N PRO A 53 -3.29 -10.39 -0.81
CA PRO A 53 -2.98 -8.97 -0.87
C PRO A 53 -4.16 -8.13 -1.36
N THR A 54 -4.39 -7.00 -0.70
CA THR A 54 -5.42 -6.02 -1.05
C THR A 54 -4.77 -4.69 -1.42
N ASN A 55 -5.15 -4.10 -2.55
CA ASN A 55 -4.69 -2.77 -2.96
C ASN A 55 -5.28 -1.71 -2.01
N LEU A 56 -4.46 -0.78 -1.50
CA LEU A 56 -4.93 0.24 -0.55
C LEU A 56 -5.85 1.31 -1.18
N GLY A 57 -5.88 1.39 -2.51
CA GLY A 57 -6.72 2.32 -3.26
C GLY A 57 -6.37 3.79 -3.02
N ALA A 58 -7.20 4.67 -3.59
CA ALA A 58 -7.07 6.10 -3.39
C ALA A 58 -7.56 6.51 -1.98
N PRO A 59 -6.95 7.53 -1.34
CA PRO A 59 -5.93 8.44 -1.89
C PRO A 59 -4.48 7.96 -1.70
N THR A 60 -4.25 6.80 -1.09
CA THR A 60 -2.88 6.30 -0.86
C THR A 60 -2.20 6.00 -2.19
N ASN A 61 -2.86 5.22 -3.05
CA ASN A 61 -2.44 4.97 -4.41
C ASN A 61 -3.01 6.02 -5.37
N SER A 62 -2.24 6.31 -6.40
CA SER A 62 -2.50 7.28 -7.45
C SER A 62 -2.42 6.62 -8.82
N ALA A 63 -2.59 7.40 -9.89
CA ALA A 63 -2.42 6.91 -11.26
C ALA A 63 -0.93 6.73 -11.67
N LYS A 64 0.02 6.85 -10.73
CA LYS A 64 1.47 6.88 -10.98
C LYS A 64 2.18 5.83 -10.12
N ASP A 65 3.43 6.06 -9.71
CA ASP A 65 4.17 5.15 -8.84
C ASP A 65 4.01 5.56 -7.39
N ASP A 66 3.52 4.63 -6.56
CA ASP A 66 3.34 4.78 -5.12
C ASP A 66 4.09 3.66 -4.38
N PHE A 67 5.10 4.04 -3.60
CA PHE A 67 6.02 3.08 -3.00
C PHE A 67 6.68 3.53 -1.70
N GLY A 68 7.38 2.60 -1.04
CA GLY A 68 8.04 2.89 0.24
C GLY A 68 7.06 3.23 1.36
N PHE A 69 5.87 2.64 1.33
CA PHE A 69 4.83 2.92 2.32
C PHE A 69 5.20 2.37 3.70
N ILE A 70 5.14 3.24 4.70
CA ILE A 70 5.25 2.87 6.12
C ILE A 70 4.11 3.54 6.89
N ILE A 71 3.63 2.89 7.95
CA ILE A 71 2.55 3.42 8.77
C ILE A 71 2.68 2.95 10.21
N ASP A 72 2.36 3.87 11.13
CA ASP A 72 1.94 3.53 12.47
C ASP A 72 0.41 3.39 12.47
N GLU A 73 -0.07 2.16 12.59
CA GLU A 73 -1.50 1.84 12.53
C GLU A 73 -2.25 2.19 13.83
N GLU A 74 -1.55 2.53 14.92
CA GLU A 74 -2.15 3.04 16.14
C GLU A 74 -2.43 4.53 16.01
N SER A 75 -1.41 5.32 15.63
CA SER A 75 -1.56 6.76 15.42
C SER A 75 -2.21 7.10 14.08
N ARG A 76 -2.32 6.13 13.15
CA ARG A 76 -2.89 6.27 11.80
C ARG A 76 -2.15 7.29 10.95
N ILE A 77 -0.85 7.40 11.19
CA ILE A 77 0.05 8.30 10.48
C ILE A 77 1.10 7.46 9.76
N GLY A 78 1.23 7.70 8.46
CA GLY A 78 2.20 7.03 7.61
C GLY A 78 2.87 7.98 6.63
N TYR A 79 3.81 7.42 5.87
CA TYR A 79 4.52 8.12 4.82
C TYR A 79 4.64 7.22 3.60
N LEU A 80 4.67 7.82 2.42
CA LEU A 80 5.00 7.13 1.18
C LEU A 80 5.76 8.04 0.22
N SER A 81 6.54 7.42 -0.64
CA SER A 81 7.14 8.07 -1.80
C SER A 81 6.20 7.94 -2.99
N SER A 82 6.04 9.02 -3.75
CA SER A 82 5.21 9.02 -4.96
C SER A 82 5.65 10.09 -5.95
N ASN A 83 5.46 9.82 -7.24
CA ASN A 83 5.59 10.81 -8.31
C ASN A 83 4.23 11.33 -8.81
N ARG A 84 3.17 11.20 -7.99
CA ARG A 84 1.79 11.63 -8.33
C ARG A 84 1.63 13.07 -8.84
N ASP A 85 2.49 13.98 -8.39
CA ASP A 85 2.43 15.40 -8.76
C ASP A 85 3.33 15.76 -9.96
N GLY A 86 3.94 14.75 -10.62
CA GLY A 86 4.88 14.97 -11.72
C GLY A 86 4.85 13.91 -12.81
N ASP A 87 5.64 14.17 -13.85
CA ASP A 87 5.67 13.40 -15.10
C ASP A 87 7.10 13.04 -15.56
N ARG A 88 8.12 13.36 -14.75
CA ARG A 88 9.55 13.16 -15.07
C ARG A 88 10.12 11.92 -14.39
N GLY A 89 9.26 10.93 -14.09
CA GLY A 89 9.64 9.70 -13.40
C GLY A 89 10.26 10.00 -12.03
N SER A 90 11.36 9.34 -11.71
CA SER A 90 11.97 9.42 -10.37
C SER A 90 12.48 10.79 -9.93
N VAL A 91 12.59 11.76 -10.85
CA VAL A 91 12.92 13.15 -10.50
C VAL A 91 11.78 13.81 -9.72
N ASP A 92 10.56 13.33 -9.89
CA ASP A 92 9.36 13.86 -9.23
C ASP A 92 8.93 13.00 -8.03
N ASP A 93 9.74 12.03 -7.60
CA ASP A 93 9.49 11.25 -6.39
C ASP A 93 9.58 12.15 -5.16
N ASN A 94 8.43 12.38 -4.51
CA ASN A 94 8.30 13.17 -3.29
C ASN A 94 7.77 12.31 -2.14
N ILE A 95 8.05 12.72 -0.90
CA ILE A 95 7.53 12.07 0.30
C ILE A 95 6.23 12.74 0.72
N TYR A 96 5.18 11.95 0.89
CA TYR A 96 3.85 12.40 1.31
C TYR A 96 3.48 11.84 2.68
N LEU A 97 2.79 12.67 3.46
CA LEU A 97 2.14 12.26 4.70
C LEU A 97 0.82 11.55 4.38
N VAL A 98 0.61 10.38 4.97
CA VAL A 98 -0.67 9.66 4.95
C VAL A 98 -1.32 9.79 6.32
N ARG A 99 -2.60 10.13 6.32
CA ARG A 99 -3.45 10.10 7.51
C ARG A 99 -4.67 9.26 7.20
N GLU A 100 -4.77 8.10 7.82
CA GLU A 100 -5.95 7.27 7.69
C GLU A 100 -7.11 7.95 8.43
N SER A 101 -8.16 8.28 7.68
CA SER A 101 -9.39 8.86 8.23
C SER A 101 -10.55 7.90 8.00
N CYS A 102 -11.20 7.50 9.09
CA CYS A 102 -12.42 6.70 9.01
C CYS A 102 -13.60 7.64 8.76
N THR A 103 -14.22 7.53 7.59
CA THR A 103 -15.48 8.23 7.32
C THR A 103 -16.64 7.32 7.73
N ILE A 104 -17.36 7.68 8.78
CA ILE A 104 -18.60 6.98 9.18
C ILE A 104 -19.74 7.55 8.34
N LEU A 105 -20.28 6.75 7.42
CA LEU A 105 -21.49 7.09 6.68
C LEU A 105 -22.70 6.69 7.53
N ILE A 106 -23.48 7.68 7.98
CA ILE A 106 -24.74 7.44 8.70
C ILE A 106 -25.88 7.63 7.70
N GLU A 107 -26.57 6.54 7.35
CA GLU A 107 -27.79 6.60 6.55
C GLU A 107 -29.01 6.53 7.47
N GLY A 108 -29.93 7.48 7.31
CA GLY A 108 -31.22 7.50 8.01
C GLY A 108 -32.35 7.50 6.98
N THR A 109 -33.37 6.68 7.21
CA THR A 109 -34.64 6.77 6.46
C THR A 109 -35.60 7.63 7.27
N VAL A 110 -36.18 8.64 6.63
CA VAL A 110 -37.22 9.52 7.23
C VAL A 110 -38.58 8.84 7.20
#